data_AF-A0A5B6WLB2-F1
#
_entry.id   AF-A0A5B6WLB2-F1
#
_cell.length_a   1.000
_cell.length_b   1.000
_cell.length_c   1.000
_cell.angle_alpha   90.00
_cell.angle_beta   90.00
_cell.angle_gamma   90.00
#
_symmetry.space_group_name_H-M   'P 1'
#
loop_
_entity.id
_entity.type
_entity.pdbx_description
1 polymer ?
#
loop_
_entity_poly.entity_id
_entity_poly.type
_entity_poly.pdbx_seq_one_letter_code
_entity_poly.pdbx_strand_id
1 'polypeptide(L)'
;MGTDPAYDDNLQAMSMRKIKRIDNPCYRQIAYSKRGKGILKKATELSTLCGADVGLLMFEDIFLRYMDPHDDFSRHFDNEEESLKHLKYEAEILDKIERLETLESKLCELNRKIYEAQEKMRSYSPDVSNIYSIAEAQHHQQFVTKAIQRIEKLNKTKLLEKETSHSL
;
A
#
# COMPACT_ATOMS: atom_id res chain seq x y z
N MET A 1 25.95 10.09 -16.75
CA MET A 1 24.51 10.36 -16.67
C MET A 1 23.82 9.08 -16.23
N GLY A 2 23.70 8.88 -14.92
CA GLY A 2 23.05 7.70 -14.34
C GLY A 2 21.61 8.05 -14.02
N THR A 3 20.66 7.35 -14.63
CA THR A 3 19.25 7.43 -14.24
C THR A 3 19.09 6.66 -12.94
N ASP A 4 18.76 7.40 -11.87
CA ASP A 4 18.49 6.90 -10.54
C ASP A 4 17.29 5.92 -10.56
N PRO A 5 17.44 4.65 -10.14
CA PRO A 5 16.41 3.62 -10.27
C PRO A 5 15.19 3.86 -9.36
N ALA A 6 15.23 4.81 -8.44
CA ALA A 6 14.15 5.10 -7.50
C ALA A 6 12.97 5.90 -8.12
N TYR A 7 13.11 6.42 -9.35
CA TYR A 7 12.08 7.27 -9.97
C TYR A 7 10.95 6.49 -10.66
N ASP A 8 11.11 5.20 -10.94
CA ASP A 8 10.18 4.43 -11.80
C ASP A 8 9.12 3.60 -11.02
N ASP A 9 9.21 3.54 -9.69
CA ASP A 9 8.34 2.66 -8.89
C ASP A 9 6.90 3.18 -8.72
N ASN A 10 6.66 4.47 -8.97
CA ASN A 10 5.35 5.10 -8.76
C ASN A 10 4.42 5.11 -9.99
N LEU A 11 4.79 4.49 -11.12
CA LEU A 11 4.00 4.49 -12.37
C LEU A 11 3.39 3.11 -12.74
N GLN A 12 3.35 2.14 -11.82
CA GLN A 12 3.01 0.75 -12.16
C GLN A 12 1.57 0.31 -11.83
N ALA A 13 0.59 1.20 -11.91
CA ALA A 13 -0.82 0.80 -11.78
C ALA A 13 -1.40 0.16 -13.07
N MET A 14 -0.88 0.51 -14.27
CA MET A 14 -1.36 -0.02 -15.57
C MET A 14 -0.24 -0.23 -16.61
N SER A 15 1.02 -0.30 -16.19
CA SER A 15 2.15 -0.53 -17.12
C SER A 15 2.37 -2.04 -17.36
N MET A 16 2.63 -2.40 -18.61
CA MET A 16 2.94 -3.78 -19.03
C MET A 16 4.28 -4.21 -18.40
N ARG A 17 4.20 -5.00 -17.33
CA ARG A 17 5.40 -5.48 -16.62
C ARG A 17 5.97 -6.70 -17.34
N LYS A 18 7.30 -6.76 -17.46
CA LYS A 18 8.02 -7.96 -17.90
C LYS A 18 7.64 -9.14 -16.98
N ILE A 19 7.46 -10.34 -17.53
CA ILE A 19 7.21 -11.56 -16.74
C ILE A 19 8.52 -11.93 -16.02
N LYS A 20 8.66 -11.43 -14.79
CA LYS A 20 9.74 -11.72 -13.85
C LYS A 20 9.19 -11.65 -12.42
N ARG A 21 9.95 -12.19 -11.45
CA ARG A 21 9.62 -12.04 -10.03
C ARG A 21 9.53 -10.55 -9.68
N ILE A 22 8.49 -10.19 -8.91
CA ILE A 22 8.36 -8.82 -8.38
C ILE A 22 9.24 -8.73 -7.13
N ASP A 23 10.22 -7.82 -7.15
CA ASP A 23 11.22 -7.72 -6.09
C ASP A 23 10.63 -7.11 -4.81
N ASN A 24 9.86 -6.01 -4.95
CA ASN A 24 9.20 -5.34 -3.84
C ASN A 24 8.12 -6.26 -3.20
N PRO A 25 8.24 -6.61 -1.90
CA PRO A 25 7.32 -7.55 -1.24
C PRO A 25 5.88 -7.04 -1.16
N CYS A 26 5.66 -5.75 -0.90
CA CYS A 26 4.33 -5.15 -0.84
C CYS A 26 3.65 -5.19 -2.21
N TYR A 27 4.36 -4.79 -3.27
CA TYR A 27 3.81 -4.88 -4.64
C TYR A 27 3.63 -6.32 -5.11
N ARG A 28 4.48 -7.25 -4.66
CA ARG A 28 4.33 -8.68 -4.95
C ARG A 28 3.05 -9.22 -4.33
N GLN A 29 2.74 -8.86 -3.09
CA GLN A 29 1.52 -9.28 -2.39
C GLN A 29 0.26 -8.68 -3.05
N ILE A 30 0.26 -7.38 -3.34
CA ILE A 30 -0.85 -6.72 -4.06
C ILE A 30 -1.07 -7.34 -5.45
N ALA A 31 0.01 -7.62 -6.19
CA ALA A 31 -0.09 -8.25 -7.50
C ALA A 31 -0.56 -9.70 -7.41
N TYR A 32 -0.13 -10.46 -6.40
CA TYR A 32 -0.60 -11.81 -6.14
C TYR A 32 -2.11 -11.83 -5.87
N SER A 33 -2.62 -10.97 -4.98
CA SER A 33 -4.05 -10.88 -4.69
C SER A 33 -4.88 -10.55 -5.94
N LYS A 34 -4.45 -9.55 -6.73
CA LYS A 34 -5.15 -9.16 -7.96
C LYS A 34 -5.11 -10.26 -9.03
N ARG A 35 -3.95 -10.87 -9.25
CA ARG A 35 -3.78 -11.92 -10.28
C ARG A 35 -4.45 -13.22 -9.86
N GLY A 36 -4.34 -13.61 -8.59
CA GLY A 36 -5.01 -14.79 -8.01
C GLY A 36 -6.53 -14.71 -8.17
N LYS A 37 -7.13 -13.54 -7.87
CA LYS A 37 -8.57 -13.31 -8.11
C LYS A 37 -8.95 -13.46 -9.58
N GLY A 38 -8.12 -12.95 -10.50
CA GLY A 38 -8.32 -13.09 -11.94
C GLY A 38 -8.23 -14.55 -12.41
N ILE A 39 -7.25 -15.30 -11.93
CA ILE A 39 -7.05 -16.73 -12.25
C ILE A 39 -8.23 -17.55 -11.72
N LEU A 40 -8.66 -17.33 -10.48
CA LEU A 40 -9.81 -18.02 -9.91
C LEU A 40 -11.08 -17.80 -10.75
N LYS A 41 -11.36 -16.55 -11.13
CA LYS A 41 -12.48 -16.23 -12.00
C LYS A 41 -12.42 -16.99 -13.33
N LYS A 42 -11.23 -17.10 -13.94
CA LYS A 42 -11.04 -17.83 -15.19
C LYS A 42 -11.23 -19.34 -15.03
N ALA A 43 -10.77 -19.91 -13.93
CA ALA A 43 -11.00 -21.33 -13.61
C ALA A 43 -12.51 -21.62 -13.46
N THR A 44 -13.25 -20.75 -12.76
CA THR A 44 -14.71 -20.86 -12.63
C THR A 44 -15.41 -20.71 -13.98
N GLU A 45 -15.06 -19.68 -14.77
CA GLU A 45 -15.62 -19.49 -16.13
C GLU A 45 -15.41 -20.74 -17.00
N LEU A 46 -14.22 -21.33 -16.96
CA LEU A 46 -13.89 -22.53 -17.73
C LEU A 46 -14.71 -23.75 -17.26
N SER A 47 -14.81 -23.96 -15.95
CA SER A 47 -15.59 -25.06 -15.38
C SER A 47 -17.07 -24.94 -15.76
N THR A 48 -17.66 -23.75 -15.65
CA THR A 48 -19.06 -23.52 -16.02
C THR A 48 -19.32 -23.64 -17.53
N LEU A 49 -18.45 -23.07 -18.37
CA LEU A 49 -18.67 -23.05 -19.82
C LEU A 49 -18.47 -24.42 -20.46
N CYS A 50 -17.55 -25.22 -19.93
CA CYS A 50 -17.17 -26.50 -20.52
C CYS A 50 -17.65 -27.72 -19.72
N GLY A 51 -18.23 -27.53 -18.54
CA GLY A 51 -18.64 -28.61 -17.64
C GLY A 51 -17.45 -29.48 -17.19
N ALA A 52 -16.27 -28.87 -17.06
CA ALA A 52 -15.04 -29.58 -16.71
C ALA A 52 -14.64 -29.33 -15.25
N ASP A 53 -14.10 -30.36 -14.59
CA ASP A 53 -13.51 -30.23 -13.25
C ASP A 53 -12.16 -29.54 -13.35
N VAL A 54 -12.00 -28.41 -12.64
CA VAL A 54 -10.78 -27.58 -12.68
C VAL A 54 -10.22 -27.43 -11.28
N GLY A 55 -9.03 -28.00 -11.05
CA GLY A 55 -8.25 -27.83 -9.82
C GLY A 55 -7.21 -26.72 -9.93
N LEU A 56 -7.10 -25.88 -8.89
CA LEU A 56 -6.07 -24.84 -8.77
C LEU A 56 -5.33 -24.98 -7.43
N LEU A 57 -4.00 -24.97 -7.48
CA LEU A 57 -3.14 -25.11 -6.31
C LEU A 57 -2.13 -23.95 -6.26
N MET A 58 -2.18 -23.14 -5.21
CA MET A 58 -1.30 -21.99 -4.99
C MET A 58 -0.73 -22.02 -3.56
N PHE A 59 0.58 -21.79 -3.42
CA PHE A 59 1.31 -21.91 -2.16
C PHE A 59 1.92 -20.57 -1.73
N GLU A 60 1.19 -19.81 -0.93
CA GLU A 60 1.62 -18.71 -0.04
C GLU A 60 0.31 -18.21 0.63
N ASP A 61 0.16 -18.46 1.94
CA ASP A 61 -1.06 -18.34 2.77
C ASP A 61 -2.34 -18.97 2.16
N ILE A 62 -2.65 -20.16 2.67
CA ILE A 62 -3.50 -21.22 2.11
C ILE A 62 -4.84 -20.71 1.55
N PHE A 63 -4.95 -20.64 0.23
CA PHE A 63 -6.23 -20.81 -0.48
C PHE A 63 -6.27 -22.23 -1.05
N LEU A 64 -6.70 -23.18 -0.22
CA LEU A 64 -7.18 -24.47 -0.71
C LEU A 64 -8.68 -24.29 -1.03
N ARG A 65 -9.02 -23.93 -2.27
CA ARG A 65 -10.37 -24.21 -2.80
C ARG A 65 -10.27 -25.53 -3.54
N TYR A 66 -10.57 -26.61 -2.84
CA TYR A 66 -10.94 -27.87 -3.46
C TYR A 66 -12.35 -27.66 -4.04
N MET A 67 -12.46 -27.51 -5.37
CA MET A 67 -13.76 -27.66 -6.02
C MET A 67 -13.95 -29.17 -6.20
N ASP A 68 -14.79 -29.74 -5.33
CA ASP A 68 -15.09 -31.17 -5.33
C ASP A 68 -15.92 -31.52 -6.57
N PRO A 69 -15.54 -32.53 -7.37
CA PRO A 69 -16.37 -33.06 -8.47
C PRO A 69 -17.72 -33.65 -8.02
N HIS A 70 -17.92 -33.80 -6.71
CA HIS A 70 -19.12 -34.37 -6.10
C HIS A 70 -19.96 -33.39 -5.29
N ASP A 71 -19.72 -32.08 -5.36
CA ASP A 71 -20.70 -31.12 -4.82
C ASP A 71 -21.92 -31.13 -5.73
N ASP A 72 -22.84 -32.03 -5.38
CA ASP A 72 -24.03 -32.43 -6.09
C ASP A 72 -24.93 -31.19 -6.28
N PHE A 73 -24.68 -30.49 -7.39
CA PHE A 73 -25.52 -29.40 -7.91
C PHE A 73 -26.99 -29.83 -8.04
N SER A 74 -27.28 -31.14 -7.97
CA SER A 74 -28.62 -31.70 -8.01
C SER A 74 -29.36 -31.72 -6.66
N ARG A 75 -28.71 -31.49 -5.51
CA ARG A 75 -29.39 -31.50 -4.18
C ARG A 75 -29.69 -30.12 -3.59
N HIS A 76 -29.23 -29.05 -4.21
CA HIS A 76 -29.42 -27.68 -3.71
C HIS A 76 -30.61 -26.94 -4.34
N PHE A 77 -31.45 -27.64 -5.13
CA PHE A 77 -32.65 -27.05 -5.71
C PHE A 77 -33.86 -26.95 -4.77
N ASP A 78 -33.75 -27.36 -3.51
CA ASP A 78 -34.94 -27.37 -2.62
C ASP A 78 -34.95 -26.34 -1.48
N ASN A 79 -33.92 -25.52 -1.25
CA ASN A 79 -33.97 -24.49 -0.20
C ASN A 79 -33.28 -23.16 -0.60
N GLU A 80 -34.01 -22.27 -1.28
CA GLU A 80 -33.59 -20.88 -1.58
C GLU A 80 -33.02 -20.12 -0.36
N GLU A 81 -33.50 -20.46 0.84
CA GLU A 81 -33.12 -19.80 2.10
C GLU A 81 -31.65 -20.06 2.51
N GLU A 82 -31.13 -21.27 2.28
CA GLU A 82 -29.74 -21.62 2.63
C GLU A 82 -28.74 -21.01 1.64
N SER A 83 -29.07 -21.02 0.35
CA SER A 83 -28.27 -20.35 -0.69
C SER A 83 -28.16 -18.84 -0.44
N LEU A 84 -29.24 -18.19 0.02
CA LEU A 84 -29.24 -16.78 0.41
C LEU A 84 -28.39 -16.51 1.67
N LYS A 85 -28.39 -17.42 2.65
CA LYS A 85 -27.54 -17.32 3.85
C LYS A 85 -26.06 -17.43 3.48
N HIS A 86 -25.71 -18.36 2.60
CA HIS A 86 -24.33 -18.53 2.13
C HIS A 86 -23.84 -17.30 1.36
N LEU A 87 -24.66 -16.76 0.45
CA LEU A 87 -24.30 -15.55 -0.32
C LEU A 87 -24.13 -14.31 0.57
N LYS A 88 -24.94 -14.18 1.63
CA LYS A 88 -24.79 -13.11 2.64
C LYS A 88 -23.49 -13.24 3.43
N TYR A 89 -23.12 -14.46 3.82
CA TYR A 89 -21.88 -14.72 4.54
C TYR A 89 -20.65 -14.44 3.66
N GLU A 90 -20.69 -14.85 2.39
CA GLU A 90 -19.62 -14.57 1.44
C GLU A 90 -19.47 -13.05 1.19
N ALA A 91 -20.57 -12.32 1.05
CA ALA A 91 -20.54 -10.86 0.94
C ALA A 91 -19.97 -10.18 2.19
N GLU A 92 -20.30 -10.68 3.39
CA GLU A 92 -19.78 -10.15 4.66
C GLU A 92 -18.26 -10.38 4.80
N ILE A 93 -17.76 -11.53 4.35
CA ILE A 93 -16.32 -11.82 4.32
C ILE A 93 -15.62 -10.87 3.35
N LEU A 94 -16.18 -10.65 2.17
CA LEU A 94 -15.59 -9.74 1.18
C LEU A 94 -15.49 -8.29 1.71
N ASP A 95 -16.53 -7.81 2.40
CA ASP A 95 -16.50 -6.49 3.04
C ASP A 95 -15.44 -6.41 4.16
N LYS A 96 -15.27 -7.48 4.96
CA LYS A 96 -14.21 -7.55 5.96
C LYS A 96 -12.81 -7.52 5.33
N ILE A 97 -12.62 -8.22 4.22
CA ILE A 97 -11.35 -8.20 3.47
C ILE A 97 -11.06 -6.79 2.96
N GLU A 98 -12.04 -6.14 2.34
CA GLU A 98 -11.88 -4.75 1.85
C GLU A 98 -11.51 -3.80 3.01
N ARG A 99 -12.17 -3.92 4.16
CA ARG A 99 -11.82 -3.12 5.35
C ARG A 99 -10.39 -3.38 5.82
N LEU A 100 -9.95 -4.63 5.85
CA LEU A 100 -8.57 -4.97 6.21
C LEU A 100 -7.57 -4.36 5.23
N GLU A 101 -7.82 -4.44 3.92
CA GLU A 101 -6.97 -3.81 2.89
C GLU A 101 -6.87 -2.28 3.07
N THR A 102 -7.98 -1.61 3.43
CA THR A 102 -7.95 -0.17 3.72
C THR A 102 -7.15 0.17 4.97
N LEU A 103 -7.21 -0.66 6.01
CA LEU A 103 -6.45 -0.47 7.25
C LEU A 103 -4.96 -0.69 7.02
N GLU A 104 -4.59 -1.72 6.28
CA GLU A 104 -3.20 -1.97 5.89
C GLU A 104 -2.61 -0.81 5.08
N SER A 105 -3.40 -0.26 4.15
CA SER A 105 -3.01 0.93 3.39
C SER A 105 -2.77 2.15 4.30
N LYS A 106 -3.65 2.38 5.28
CA LYS A 106 -3.49 3.46 6.27
C LYS A 106 -2.27 3.26 7.17
N LEU A 107 -1.99 2.03 7.59
CA LEU A 107 -0.78 1.72 8.36
C LEU A 107 0.48 2.01 7.56
N CYS A 108 0.51 1.65 6.28
CA CYS A 108 1.62 1.99 5.39
C CYS A 108 1.82 3.50 5.27
N GLU A 109 0.75 4.28 5.09
CA GLU A 109 0.82 5.73 5.04
C GLU A 109 1.32 6.36 6.35
N LEU A 110 0.85 5.87 7.50
CA LEU A 110 1.29 6.34 8.81
C LEU A 110 2.77 6.02 9.05
N ASN A 111 3.21 4.81 8.72
CA ASN A 111 4.62 4.43 8.81
C ASN A 111 5.50 5.32 7.93
N ARG A 112 5.06 5.67 6.71
CA ARG A 112 5.75 6.63 5.84
C ARG A 112 5.86 8.00 6.50
N LYS A 113 4.77 8.51 7.09
CA LYS A 113 4.77 9.81 7.79
C LYS A 113 5.69 9.81 9.01
N ILE A 114 5.73 8.71 9.78
CA ILE A 114 6.65 8.53 10.90
C ILE A 114 8.10 8.58 10.41
N TYR A 115 8.42 7.85 9.34
CA TYR A 115 9.76 7.84 8.76
C TYR A 115 10.19 9.24 8.30
N GLU A 116 9.33 9.93 7.53
CA GLU A 116 9.60 11.30 7.09
C GLU A 116 9.81 12.28 8.26
N ALA A 117 9.01 12.13 9.33
CA ALA A 117 9.15 12.96 10.53
C ALA A 117 10.45 12.66 11.27
N GLN A 118 10.83 11.39 11.41
CA GLN A 118 12.09 10.97 12.03
C GLN A 118 13.31 11.44 11.23
N GLU A 119 13.26 11.37 9.91
CA GLU A 119 14.33 11.83 9.03
C GLU A 119 14.51 13.36 9.12
N LYS A 120 13.40 14.11 9.10
CA LYS A 120 13.42 15.55 9.38
C LYS A 120 14.01 15.83 10.77
N MET A 121 13.64 15.07 11.79
CA MET A 121 14.18 15.24 13.14
C MET A 121 15.69 14.99 13.21
N ARG A 122 16.20 13.96 12.52
CA ARG A 122 17.64 13.69 12.37
C ARG A 122 18.37 14.83 11.65
N SER A 123 17.74 15.46 10.66
CA SER A 123 18.35 16.59 9.92
C SER A 123 18.53 17.86 10.76
N TYR A 124 17.70 18.08 11.80
CA TYR A 124 17.83 19.23 12.72
C TYR A 124 18.86 19.01 13.83
N SER A 125 19.15 17.76 14.18
CA SER A 125 20.12 17.38 15.22
C SER A 125 20.90 16.15 14.77
N PRO A 126 21.83 16.30 13.81
CA PRO A 126 22.65 15.19 13.34
C PRO A 126 23.58 14.72 14.45
N ASP A 127 23.80 13.40 14.52
CA ASP A 127 24.86 12.84 15.36
C ASP A 127 26.21 13.18 14.71
N VAL A 128 26.91 14.12 15.32
CA VAL A 128 28.25 14.58 14.88
C VAL A 128 29.25 13.44 14.75
N SER A 129 29.04 12.31 15.43
CA SER A 129 29.88 11.11 15.36
C SER A 129 29.76 10.35 14.03
N ASN A 130 28.68 10.59 13.27
CA ASN A 130 28.36 9.91 12.01
C ASN A 130 28.48 10.81 10.77
N ILE A 131 29.12 11.98 10.89
CA ILE A 131 29.40 12.86 9.75
C ILE A 131 30.77 12.50 9.20
N TYR A 132 30.81 11.78 8.08
CA TYR A 132 32.06 11.24 7.52
C TYR A 132 32.65 12.10 6.39
N SER A 133 31.97 13.19 6.02
CA SER A 133 32.44 14.09 4.97
C SER A 133 32.15 15.57 5.24
N ILE A 134 33.01 16.44 4.70
CA ILE A 134 32.82 17.89 4.73
C ILE A 134 31.55 18.30 3.99
N ALA A 135 31.21 17.61 2.90
CA ALA A 135 30.00 17.88 2.12
C ALA A 135 28.73 17.60 2.94
N GLU A 136 28.72 16.53 3.72
CA GLU A 136 27.63 16.16 4.63
C GLU A 136 27.52 17.16 5.80
N ALA A 137 28.64 17.56 6.39
CA ALA A 137 28.68 18.62 7.39
C ALA A 137 28.11 19.95 6.86
N GLN A 138 28.50 20.34 5.65
CA GLN A 138 28.02 21.55 4.98
C GLN A 138 26.52 21.46 4.66
N HIS A 139 26.02 20.29 4.28
CA HIS A 139 24.60 20.08 4.03
C HIS A 139 23.76 20.29 5.29
N HIS A 140 24.18 19.69 6.41
CA HIS A 140 23.53 19.90 7.71
C HIS A 140 23.59 21.36 8.17
N GLN A 141 24.76 22.01 8.04
CA GLN A 141 24.92 23.42 8.37
C GLN A 141 23.96 24.30 7.56
N GLN A 142 23.92 24.13 6.24
CA GLN A 142 23.02 24.90 5.37
C GLN A 142 21.54 24.66 5.70
N PHE A 143 21.17 23.43 6.04
CA PHE A 143 19.80 23.09 6.40
C PHE A 143 19.37 23.79 7.69
N VAL A 144 20.18 23.72 8.74
CA VAL A 144 19.91 24.37 10.03
C VAL A 144 19.89 25.90 9.87
N THR A 145 20.85 26.49 9.14
CA THR A 145 20.87 27.95 8.89
C THR A 145 19.61 28.41 8.16
N LYS A 146 19.15 27.68 7.12
CA LYS A 146 17.90 28.01 6.42
C LYS A 146 16.69 27.88 7.32
N ALA A 147 16.67 26.92 8.25
CA ALA A 147 15.59 26.77 9.22
C ALA A 147 15.52 27.96 10.19
N ILE A 148 16.67 28.39 10.72
CA ILE A 148 16.77 29.58 11.59
C ILE A 148 16.26 30.83 10.87
N GLN A 149 16.71 31.08 9.64
CA GLN A 149 16.27 32.23 8.83
C GLN A 149 14.75 32.26 8.60
N ARG A 150 14.12 31.09 8.41
CA ARG A 150 12.66 31.00 8.27
C ARG A 150 11.95 31.40 9.56
N ILE A 151 12.45 30.97 10.73
CA ILE A 151 11.90 31.32 12.04
C ILE A 151 12.05 32.83 12.29
N GLU A 152 13.22 33.40 12.00
CA GLU A 152 13.46 34.84 12.12
C GLU A 152 12.50 35.65 11.26
N LYS A 153 12.29 35.23 10.01
CA LYS A 153 11.33 35.88 9.11
C LYS A 153 9.90 35.82 9.65
N LEU A 154 9.48 34.65 10.14
CA LEU A 154 8.15 34.44 10.76
C LEU A 154 7.94 35.26 12.03
N ASN A 155 8.98 35.40 12.86
CA ASN A 155 8.91 36.24 14.06
C ASN A 155 8.77 37.71 13.68
N LYS A 156 9.50 38.16 12.65
CA LYS A 156 9.40 39.54 12.14
C LYS A 156 8.00 39.85 11.59
N THR A 157 7.38 38.93 10.84
CA THR A 157 6.01 39.14 10.32
C THR A 157 4.97 39.16 11.43
N LYS A 158 5.07 38.24 12.41
CA LYS A 158 4.15 38.22 13.56
C LYS A 158 4.26 39.45 14.45
N LEU A 159 5.45 40.06 14.54
CA LEU A 159 5.65 41.31 15.28
C LEU A 159 4.95 42.49 14.59
N LEU A 160 5.10 42.60 13.26
CA LEU A 160 4.44 43.62 12.44
C LEU A 160 2.90 43.51 12.50
N GLU A 161 2.36 42.29 12.46
CA GLU A 161 0.90 42.06 12.58
C GLU A 161 0.36 42.51 13.96
N LYS A 162 1.11 42.28 15.04
CA LYS A 162 0.73 42.74 16.39
C LYS A 162 0.75 44.26 16.53
N GLU A 163 1.72 44.94 15.92
CA GLU A 163 1.83 46.41 15.96
C GLU A 163 0.69 47.08 15.17
N THR A 164 0.27 46.49 14.05
CA THR A 164 -0.87 46.99 13.25
C THR A 164 -2.23 46.76 13.92
N SER A 165 -2.37 45.73 14.74
CA SER A 165 -3.62 45.39 15.44
C SER A 165 -3.85 46.19 16.73
N HIS A 166 -2.81 46.82 17.29
CA HIS A 166 -2.90 47.69 18.47
C HIS A 166 -3.09 49.18 18.13
N SER A 167 -3.07 49.55 16.84
CA SER A 167 -3.20 50.94 16.38
C SER A 167 -4.55 51.25 15.71
N LEU A 168 -5.53 50.35 15.85
CA LEU A 168 -6.92 50.50 15.38
C LEU A 168 -7.88 50.51 16.57
#